data_AF-A0A8J6MB29-F1
#
_entry.id   AF-A0A8J6MB29-F1
#
_cell.length_a   1.000
_cell.length_b   1.000
_cell.length_c   1.000
_cell.angle_alpha   90.00
_cell.angle_beta   90.00
_cell.angle_gamma   90.00
#
_symmetry.space_group_name_H-M   'P 1'
#
loop_
_entity.id
_entity.type
_entity.pdbx_description
1 polymer ?
#
loop_
_entity_poly.entity_id
_entity_poly.type
_entity_poly.pdbx_seq_one_letter_code
_entity_poly.pdbx_strand_id
1 'polypeptide(L)'
;MQANVNGLDDQSHVETPVSIESSPPEVSGIVLGPGTYTVGQDIDAGTYDCVAVSGLGVIRGDIKAYGDPGFIQTMGSASAAIDDATVSIESVSAYSNLTLETGDVFYIEMSLSVEFIPS
;
A
#
# COMPACT_ATOMS: atom_id res chain seq x y z
N MET A 1 37.32 65.31 -5.18
CA MET A 1 37.50 64.32 -4.09
C MET A 1 36.52 64.66 -2.99
N GLN A 2 35.48 63.84 -2.84
CA GLN A 2 34.82 63.55 -1.56
C GLN A 2 33.88 62.36 -1.78
N ALA A 3 34.06 61.34 -0.96
CA ALA A 3 33.34 60.08 -0.93
C ALA A 3 31.98 60.24 -0.22
N ASN A 4 30.98 59.42 -0.53
CA ASN A 4 30.69 58.22 0.27
C ASN A 4 29.52 57.43 -0.35
N VAL A 5 29.68 56.11 -0.31
CA VAL A 5 28.73 55.07 -0.72
C VAL A 5 27.99 54.52 0.50
N ASN A 6 26.79 54.00 0.23
CA ASN A 6 25.99 53.01 0.96
C ASN A 6 25.04 53.43 2.11
N GLY A 7 23.80 52.93 1.98
CA GLY A 7 22.76 52.77 3.00
C GLY A 7 21.40 53.23 2.44
N LEU A 8 20.29 52.49 2.50
CA LEU A 8 19.92 51.23 3.14
C LEU A 8 18.82 50.61 2.26
N ASP A 9 18.99 49.37 1.85
CA ASP A 9 17.90 48.46 1.50
C ASP A 9 17.22 48.01 2.80
N ASP A 10 15.98 48.44 3.01
CA ASP A 10 15.13 47.93 4.07
C ASP A 10 13.69 47.89 3.57
N GLN A 11 13.20 46.68 3.28
CA GLN A 11 11.93 46.16 3.81
C GLN A 11 11.72 44.71 3.36
N SER A 12 12.29 43.84 4.18
CA SER A 12 11.73 42.57 4.68
C SER A 12 10.48 42.00 3.98
N HIS A 13 10.72 40.93 3.23
CA HIS A 13 10.05 39.62 3.30
C HIS A 13 8.59 39.61 3.84
N VAL A 14 7.63 39.50 2.92
CA VAL A 14 6.27 39.07 3.26
C VAL A 14 6.31 37.55 3.46
N GLU A 15 6.54 37.10 4.70
CA GLU A 15 6.26 35.72 5.07
C GLU A 15 4.75 35.54 5.15
N THR A 16 4.20 34.85 4.15
CA THR A 16 2.86 34.27 4.28
C THR A 16 2.95 33.15 5.32
N PRO A 17 2.07 33.11 6.34
CA PRO A 17 2.07 31.98 7.25
C PRO A 17 1.65 30.74 6.46
N VAL A 18 2.58 29.80 6.31
CA VAL A 18 2.29 28.45 5.84
C VAL A 18 1.37 27.82 6.88
N SER A 19 0.08 27.76 6.59
CA SER A 19 -0.87 26.92 7.33
C SER A 19 -0.40 25.48 7.19
N ILE A 20 0.27 24.96 8.22
CA ILE A 20 0.54 23.54 8.37
C ILE A 20 -0.77 22.90 8.79
N GLU A 21 -1.61 22.58 7.82
CA GLU A 21 -2.76 21.70 8.04
C GLU A 21 -2.17 20.32 8.36
N SER A 22 -2.05 20.04 9.66
CA SER A 22 -1.67 18.73 10.17
C SER A 22 -2.83 17.79 9.87
N SER A 23 -2.87 17.21 8.67
CA SER A 23 -3.67 16.00 8.46
C SER A 23 -3.20 14.96 9.47
N PRO A 24 -4.11 14.20 10.10
CA PRO A 24 -3.71 13.00 10.84
C PRO A 24 -2.80 12.15 9.95
N PRO A 25 -1.82 11.40 10.51
CA PRO A 25 -1.12 10.43 9.71
C PRO A 25 -2.16 9.43 9.22
N GLU A 26 -2.55 9.55 7.95
CA GLU A 26 -3.26 8.47 7.28
C GLU A 26 -2.33 7.27 7.36
N VAL A 27 -2.79 6.20 8.01
CA VAL A 27 -1.97 4.99 8.12
C VAL A 27 -1.93 4.39 6.73
N SER A 28 -0.91 4.78 5.95
CA SER A 28 -0.79 4.37 4.55
C SER A 28 -0.68 2.86 4.47
N GLY A 29 -1.43 2.26 3.55
CA GLY A 29 -1.34 0.84 3.27
C GLY A 29 0.05 0.43 2.77
N ILE A 30 0.35 -0.86 2.84
CA ILE A 30 1.56 -1.46 2.29
C ILE A 30 1.22 -2.31 1.07
N VAL A 31 1.92 -2.08 -0.04
CA VAL A 31 1.78 -2.89 -1.26
C VAL A 31 2.80 -4.01 -1.26
N LEU A 32 2.32 -5.24 -1.30
CA LEU A 32 3.13 -6.45 -1.37
C LEU A 32 2.84 -7.20 -2.68
N GLY A 33 3.91 -7.63 -3.35
CA GLY A 33 3.84 -8.44 -4.56
C GLY A 33 4.00 -9.94 -4.26
N PRO A 34 4.29 -10.76 -5.28
CA PRO A 34 4.50 -12.18 -5.09
C PRO A 34 5.68 -12.47 -4.15
N GLY A 35 5.46 -13.32 -3.14
CA GLY A 35 6.44 -13.55 -2.08
C GLY A 35 5.93 -14.39 -0.93
N THR A 36 6.80 -14.62 0.05
CA THR A 36 6.49 -15.22 1.35
C THR A 36 6.76 -14.17 2.41
N TYR A 37 5.79 -13.99 3.31
CA TYR A 37 5.78 -12.91 4.29
C TYR A 37 5.52 -13.47 5.67
N THR A 38 6.29 -13.01 6.65
CA THR A 38 6.15 -13.33 8.07
C THR A 38 5.64 -12.09 8.81
N VAL A 39 4.51 -12.23 9.48
CA VAL A 39 3.90 -11.14 10.26
C VAL A 39 4.75 -10.84 11.50
N GLY A 40 5.01 -9.56 11.74
CA GLY A 40 5.97 -9.02 12.70
C GLY A 40 7.39 -8.85 12.15
N GLN A 41 7.65 -9.24 10.90
CA GLN A 41 8.95 -9.04 10.22
C GLN A 41 8.78 -8.25 8.92
N ASP A 42 7.88 -8.69 8.04
CA ASP A 42 7.66 -8.07 6.73
C ASP A 42 6.44 -7.13 6.72
N ILE A 43 5.47 -7.39 7.59
CA ILE A 43 4.28 -6.56 7.84
C ILE A 43 3.94 -6.64 9.33
N ASP A 44 3.46 -5.55 9.93
CA ASP A 44 3.05 -5.55 11.32
C ASP A 44 1.82 -6.46 11.55
N ALA A 45 1.64 -6.91 12.79
CA ALA A 45 0.41 -7.60 13.17
C ALA A 45 -0.75 -6.60 13.25
N GLY A 46 -1.95 -7.03 12.84
CA GLY A 46 -3.11 -6.15 12.78
C GLY A 46 -4.24 -6.73 11.95
N THR A 47 -5.30 -5.93 11.79
CA THR A 47 -6.41 -6.24 10.88
C THR A 47 -6.26 -5.37 9.64
N TYR A 48 -6.44 -5.99 8.48
CA TYR A 48 -6.25 -5.34 7.19
C TYR A 48 -7.43 -5.58 6.26
N ASP A 49 -7.81 -4.55 5.52
CA ASP A 49 -8.48 -4.70 4.24
C ASP A 49 -7.42 -4.93 3.15
N CYS A 50 -7.59 -5.99 2.37
CA CYS A 50 -6.69 -6.36 1.29
C CYS A 50 -7.31 -5.97 -0.03
N VAL A 51 -6.61 -5.19 -0.85
CA VAL A 51 -7.08 -4.75 -2.18
C VAL A 51 -6.09 -5.20 -3.24
N ALA A 52 -6.55 -5.94 -4.24
CA ALA A 52 -5.72 -6.28 -5.39
C ALA A 52 -5.45 -5.03 -6.23
N VAL A 53 -4.18 -4.67 -6.38
CA VAL A 53 -3.76 -3.47 -7.12
C VAL A 53 -3.21 -3.79 -8.51
N SER A 54 -2.73 -5.02 -8.73
CA SER A 54 -2.35 -5.50 -10.06
C SER A 54 -2.24 -7.02 -10.10
N GLY A 55 -2.31 -7.57 -11.31
CA GLY A 55 -2.15 -9.00 -11.58
C GLY A 55 -3.29 -9.87 -11.06
N LEU A 56 -3.15 -11.17 -11.28
CA LEU A 56 -4.11 -12.19 -10.86
C LEU A 56 -3.33 -13.28 -10.13
N GLY A 57 -3.86 -13.73 -9.00
CA GLY A 57 -3.19 -14.76 -8.22
C GLY A 57 -3.95 -15.13 -6.96
N VAL A 58 -3.21 -15.67 -6.00
CA VAL A 58 -3.75 -16.20 -4.75
C VAL A 58 -2.98 -15.59 -3.59
N ILE A 59 -3.71 -15.11 -2.58
CA ILE A 59 -3.17 -14.95 -1.24
C ILE A 59 -3.55 -16.20 -0.46
N ARG A 60 -2.59 -16.85 0.17
CA ARG A 60 -2.86 -17.95 1.09
C ARG A 60 -1.93 -17.92 2.29
N GLY A 61 -2.29 -18.54 3.39
CA GLY A 61 -1.39 -18.63 4.52
C GLY A 61 -1.89 -19.50 5.65
N ASP A 62 -0.95 -19.98 6.44
CA ASP A 62 -1.21 -20.56 7.75
C ASP A 62 -1.44 -19.40 8.73
N ILE A 63 -2.67 -18.87 8.71
CA ILE A 63 -3.09 -17.75 9.54
C ILE A 63 -3.91 -18.30 10.69
N LYS A 64 -3.40 -18.16 11.92
CA LYS A 64 -3.96 -18.81 13.12
C LYS A 64 -5.44 -18.50 13.35
N ALA A 65 -5.85 -17.27 13.03
CA ALA A 65 -7.23 -16.81 13.20
C ALA A 65 -8.27 -17.64 12.40
N TYR A 66 -7.84 -18.35 11.35
CA TYR A 66 -8.74 -19.06 10.42
C TYR A 66 -8.74 -20.60 10.56
N GLY A 67 -7.92 -21.17 11.46
CA GLY A 67 -7.82 -22.62 11.66
C GLY A 67 -7.27 -23.36 10.42
N ASP A 68 -7.48 -24.67 10.31
CA ASP A 68 -7.11 -25.44 9.10
C ASP A 68 -8.24 -25.36 8.05
N PRO A 69 -7.97 -25.03 6.76
CA PRO A 69 -6.66 -25.02 6.08
C PRO A 69 -5.98 -23.64 6.00
N GLY A 70 -6.31 -22.71 6.90
CA GLY A 70 -5.81 -21.34 6.92
C GLY A 70 -6.67 -20.39 6.09
N PHE A 71 -6.01 -19.39 5.52
CA PHE A 71 -6.63 -18.41 4.63
C PHE A 71 -6.27 -18.75 3.18
N ILE A 72 -7.25 -18.69 2.27
CA ILE A 72 -7.03 -18.83 0.82
C ILE A 72 -8.00 -17.92 0.09
N GLN A 73 -7.49 -17.02 -0.75
CA GLN A 73 -8.30 -16.12 -1.56
C GLN A 73 -7.66 -15.92 -2.93
N THR A 74 -8.39 -16.24 -4.00
CA THR A 74 -8.00 -15.85 -5.38
C THR A 74 -8.41 -14.41 -5.62
N MET A 75 -7.50 -13.53 -6.04
CA MET A 75 -7.76 -12.10 -6.21
C MET A 75 -7.17 -11.54 -7.51
N GLY A 76 -7.70 -10.40 -7.93
CA GLY A 76 -7.16 -9.57 -9.00
C GLY A 76 -7.70 -9.89 -10.39
N SER A 77 -6.99 -9.44 -11.42
CA SER A 77 -7.38 -9.60 -12.82
C SER A 77 -6.17 -9.72 -13.73
N ALA A 78 -6.35 -10.37 -14.87
CA ALA A 78 -5.34 -10.46 -15.91
C ALA A 78 -5.99 -10.24 -17.26
N SER A 79 -5.24 -9.64 -18.19
CA SER A 79 -5.70 -9.45 -19.56
C SER A 79 -4.58 -9.75 -20.56
N ALA A 80 -4.99 -10.17 -21.75
CA ALA A 80 -4.09 -10.38 -22.88
C ALA A 80 -4.71 -9.75 -24.13
N ALA A 81 -3.86 -9.13 -24.94
CA ALA A 81 -4.22 -8.70 -26.29
C ALA A 81 -4.03 -9.86 -27.27
N ILE A 82 -5.06 -10.13 -28.07
CA ILE A 82 -5.06 -11.15 -29.13
C ILE A 82 -5.58 -10.44 -30.38
N ASP A 83 -4.69 -10.19 -31.35
CA ASP A 83 -4.96 -9.34 -32.51
C ASP A 83 -5.55 -7.97 -32.08
N ASP A 84 -6.75 -7.62 -32.55
CA ASP A 84 -7.47 -6.37 -32.24
C ASP A 84 -8.46 -6.54 -31.06
N ALA A 85 -8.34 -7.62 -30.29
CA ALA A 85 -9.19 -7.89 -29.14
C ALA A 85 -8.38 -7.91 -27.83
N THR A 86 -9.03 -7.55 -26.73
CA THR A 86 -8.53 -7.77 -25.38
C THR A 86 -9.44 -8.77 -24.68
N VAL A 87 -8.84 -9.82 -24.13
CA VAL A 87 -9.54 -10.81 -23.30
C VAL A 87 -9.09 -10.61 -21.87
N SER A 88 -10.04 -10.49 -20.95
CA SER A 88 -9.77 -10.35 -19.51
C SER A 88 -10.40 -11.46 -18.70
N ILE A 89 -9.76 -11.77 -17.59
CA ILE A 89 -10.27 -12.60 -16.51
C ILE A 89 -10.19 -11.81 -15.21
N GLU A 90 -11.23 -11.89 -14.39
CA GLU A 90 -11.34 -11.14 -13.13
C GLU A 90 -11.76 -12.06 -11.99
N SER A 91 -11.28 -11.75 -10.79
CA SER A 91 -11.68 -12.36 -9.53
C SER A 91 -12.12 -11.26 -8.56
N VAL A 92 -12.30 -11.60 -7.27
CA VAL A 92 -12.51 -10.59 -6.23
C VAL A 92 -11.36 -9.58 -6.21
N SER A 93 -11.69 -8.31 -6.07
CA SER A 93 -10.73 -7.21 -6.01
C SER A 93 -10.37 -6.79 -4.58
N ALA A 94 -11.17 -7.21 -3.58
CA ALA A 94 -10.91 -6.91 -2.18
C ALA A 94 -11.38 -8.04 -1.25
N TYR A 95 -10.72 -8.14 -0.10
CA TYR A 95 -11.11 -8.94 1.05
C TYR A 95 -10.97 -8.10 2.31
N SER A 96 -11.98 -8.10 3.18
CA SER A 96 -11.99 -7.25 4.36
C SER A 96 -11.76 -8.01 5.66
N ASN A 97 -11.18 -7.32 6.64
CA ASN A 97 -10.91 -7.84 7.99
C ASN A 97 -10.00 -9.09 8.00
N LEU A 98 -8.92 -9.08 7.21
CA LEU A 98 -7.85 -10.06 7.36
C LEU A 98 -7.10 -9.79 8.66
N THR A 99 -7.29 -10.64 9.66
CA THR A 99 -6.55 -10.54 10.93
C THR A 99 -5.26 -11.34 10.85
N LEU A 100 -4.14 -10.66 11.08
CA LEU A 100 -2.78 -11.19 11.05
C LEU A 100 -2.14 -11.08 12.45
N GLU A 101 -1.71 -12.20 12.99
CA GLU A 101 -0.99 -12.27 14.27
C GLU A 101 0.52 -12.46 14.05
N THR A 102 1.35 -11.95 14.97
CA THR A 102 2.81 -12.16 14.89
C THR A 102 3.16 -13.64 14.75
N GLY A 103 4.01 -13.92 13.76
CA GLY A 103 4.44 -15.27 13.40
C GLY A 103 3.51 -16.03 12.45
N ASP A 104 2.36 -15.45 12.04
CA ASP A 104 1.63 -15.94 10.88
C ASP A 104 2.50 -15.83 9.63
N VAL A 105 2.32 -16.77 8.70
CA VAL A 105 3.03 -16.80 7.42
C VAL A 105 2.02 -16.86 6.29
N PHE A 106 2.15 -15.93 5.35
CA PHE A 106 1.32 -15.91 4.16
C PHE A 106 2.16 -15.76 2.89
N TYR A 107 1.53 -16.11 1.78
CA TYR A 107 2.11 -16.22 0.46
C TYR A 107 1.23 -15.44 -0.50
N ILE A 108 1.85 -14.59 -1.30
CA ILE A 108 1.23 -13.99 -2.47
C ILE A 108 1.83 -14.69 -3.68
N GLU A 109 0.97 -15.30 -4.51
CA GLU A 109 1.40 -16.16 -5.61
C GLU A 109 1.02 -15.57 -6.97
N MET A 110 1.67 -16.09 -8.03
CA MET A 110 1.48 -15.68 -9.43
C MET A 110 1.93 -14.24 -9.69
N SER A 111 1.12 -13.42 -10.35
CA SER A 111 1.45 -12.02 -10.69
C SER A 111 0.76 -10.99 -9.78
N LEU A 112 0.05 -11.46 -8.75
CA LEU A 112 -0.77 -10.62 -7.88
C LEU A 112 0.09 -9.68 -7.03
N SER A 113 -0.28 -8.41 -6.98
CA SER A 113 0.12 -7.46 -5.95
C SER A 113 -1.12 -6.96 -5.20
N VAL A 114 -0.99 -6.83 -3.88
CA VAL A 114 -2.08 -6.50 -2.96
C VAL A 114 -1.63 -5.37 -2.04
N GLU A 115 -2.49 -4.38 -1.86
CA GLU A 115 -2.36 -3.37 -0.83
C GLU A 115 -3.07 -3.84 0.45
N PHE A 116 -2.34 -3.85 1.57
CA PHE A 116 -2.86 -4.13 2.90
C PHE A 116 -3.10 -2.80 3.60
N ILE A 117 -4.36 -2.45 3.78
CA ILE A 117 -4.82 -1.20 4.38
C ILE A 117 -5.26 -1.51 5.83
N PRO A 118 -4.66 -0.90 6.86
CA PRO A 118 -5.08 -1.12 8.25
C PRO A 118 -6.57 -0.79 8.46
N SER A 119 -7.29 -1.68 9.18
CA SER A 119 -8.73 -1.57 9.49
C SER A 119 -9.04 -1.62 10.98
#